data_AF-A0A8J6MB08-F1
#
_entry.id   AF-A0A8J6MB08-F1
#
_cell.length_a   1.000
_cell.length_b   1.000
_cell.length_c   1.000
_cell.angle_alpha   90.00
_cell.angle_beta   90.00
_cell.angle_gamma   90.00
#
_symmetry.space_group_name_H-M   'P 1'
#
loop_
_entity.id
_entity.type
_entity.pdbx_description
1 polymer ?
#
loop_
_entity_poly.entity_id
_entity_poly.type
_entity_poly.pdbx_seq_one_letter_code
_entity_poly.pdbx_strand_id
1 'polypeptide(L)'
;AAARATGLPALADDSGLMVEALGGAPGVYTADWATQPGGGRDYAAAMARIARECGDAPDRRCGFVSTLCLAWPDGDVRFFEGRVDGHWVFPPRGGNGFGFDPMFEPEDRGRTFGQMTAAEKQALNHRARAFAAFAEACLRPTSAE
;
A
#
# COMPACT_ATOMS: atom_id res chain seq x y z
N ALA A 1 -1.98 -16.72 -11.73
CA ALA A 1 -1.13 -16.92 -12.91
C ALA A 1 0.15 -17.69 -12.57
N ALA A 2 1.03 -17.14 -11.72
CA ALA A 2 2.30 -17.75 -11.34
C ALA A 2 2.18 -19.21 -10.87
N ALA A 3 1.29 -19.52 -9.92
CA ALA A 3 1.15 -20.87 -9.39
C ALA A 3 0.80 -21.94 -10.45
N ARG A 4 -0.09 -21.59 -11.39
CA ARG A 4 -0.45 -22.47 -12.51
C ARG A 4 0.70 -22.65 -13.50
N ALA A 5 1.44 -21.57 -13.77
CA ALA A 5 2.55 -21.59 -14.72
C ALA A 5 3.75 -22.39 -14.20
N THR A 6 4.00 -22.36 -12.89
CA THR A 6 5.17 -23.01 -12.27
C THR A 6 4.86 -24.38 -11.68
N GLY A 7 3.58 -24.70 -11.40
CA GLY A 7 3.21 -25.89 -10.64
C GLY A 7 3.63 -25.81 -9.16
N LEU A 8 3.92 -24.62 -8.64
CA LEU A 8 4.34 -24.38 -7.25
C LEU A 8 3.40 -23.36 -6.58
N PRO A 9 3.29 -23.33 -5.24
CA PRO A 9 2.64 -22.23 -4.54
C PRO A 9 3.28 -20.87 -4.91
N ALA A 10 2.46 -19.84 -5.09
CA ALA A 10 2.91 -18.50 -5.42
C ALA A 10 2.28 -17.46 -4.50
N LEU A 11 3.11 -16.55 -3.98
CA LEU A 11 2.67 -15.40 -3.19
C LEU A 11 2.72 -14.14 -4.07
N ALA A 12 1.60 -13.46 -4.18
CA ALA A 12 1.47 -12.16 -4.85
C ALA A 12 1.08 -11.07 -3.84
N ASP A 13 1.37 -9.82 -4.17
CA ASP A 13 0.96 -8.65 -3.39
C ASP A 13 0.36 -7.63 -4.34
N ASP A 14 -0.81 -7.11 -3.98
CA ASP A 14 -1.40 -5.92 -4.58
C ASP A 14 -1.59 -4.85 -3.52
N SER A 15 -1.18 -3.61 -3.81
CA SER A 15 -1.16 -2.54 -2.82
C SER A 15 -1.49 -1.18 -3.41
N GLY A 16 -2.15 -0.34 -2.60
CA GLY A 16 -2.63 0.96 -3.05
C GLY A 16 -2.90 1.93 -1.90
N LEU A 17 -2.95 3.21 -2.27
CA LEU A 17 -3.44 4.30 -1.44
C LEU A 17 -4.94 4.49 -1.69
N MET A 18 -5.74 4.55 -0.64
CA MET A 18 -7.15 4.90 -0.69
C MET A 18 -7.36 6.24 -0.01
N VAL A 19 -7.91 7.22 -0.73
CA VAL A 19 -8.25 8.54 -0.18
C VAL A 19 -9.77 8.62 0.03
N GLU A 20 -10.19 8.82 1.28
CA GLU A 20 -11.61 8.75 1.66
C GLU A 20 -12.44 9.83 0.93
N ALA A 21 -11.91 11.05 0.82
CA ALA A 21 -12.55 12.16 0.10
C ALA A 21 -12.75 11.89 -1.41
N LEU A 22 -12.04 10.92 -1.98
CA LEU A 22 -12.17 10.50 -3.38
C LEU A 22 -12.92 9.16 -3.52
N GLY A 23 -13.68 8.76 -2.50
CA GLY A 23 -14.40 7.48 -2.49
C GLY A 23 -13.49 6.26 -2.55
N GLY A 24 -12.26 6.38 -2.01
CA GLY A 24 -11.26 5.32 -2.01
C GLY A 24 -10.29 5.35 -3.19
N ALA A 25 -10.43 6.28 -4.14
CA ALA A 25 -9.43 6.46 -5.20
C ALA A 25 -8.09 6.97 -4.62
N PRO A 26 -6.93 6.65 -5.22
CA PRO A 26 -6.77 5.84 -6.43
C PRO A 26 -7.01 4.33 -6.26
N GLY A 27 -6.91 3.77 -5.05
CA GLY A 27 -7.17 2.36 -4.77
C GLY A 27 -6.29 1.44 -5.61
N VAL A 28 -6.89 0.43 -6.25
CA VAL A 28 -6.19 -0.49 -7.17
C VAL A 28 -5.47 0.21 -8.33
N TYR A 29 -5.87 1.44 -8.67
CA TYR A 29 -5.24 2.25 -9.72
C TYR A 29 -4.10 3.14 -9.21
N THR A 30 -3.59 2.90 -8.00
CA THR A 30 -2.54 3.73 -7.36
C THR A 30 -1.34 3.95 -8.27
N ALA A 31 -0.83 2.88 -8.88
CA ALA A 31 0.31 2.99 -9.79
C ALA A 31 -0.05 3.70 -11.11
N ASP A 32 -1.28 3.48 -11.60
CA ASP A 32 -1.77 4.03 -12.86
C ASP A 32 -1.99 5.54 -12.80
N TRP A 33 -2.31 6.07 -11.62
CA TRP A 33 -2.43 7.52 -11.40
C TRP A 33 -1.12 8.28 -11.61
N ALA A 34 0.02 7.59 -11.49
CA ALA A 34 1.33 8.16 -11.77
C ALA A 34 1.76 7.98 -13.24
N THR A 35 1.10 7.10 -14.00
CA THR A 35 1.51 6.78 -15.37
C THR A 35 1.35 7.97 -16.30
N GLN A 36 2.42 8.33 -17.02
CA GLN A 36 2.45 9.47 -17.94
C GLN A 36 2.20 9.03 -19.40
N PRO A 37 1.69 9.92 -20.27
CA PRO A 37 1.71 9.72 -21.71
C PRO A 37 3.14 9.44 -22.19
N GLY A 38 3.34 8.34 -22.93
CA GLY A 38 4.67 7.90 -23.36
C GLY A 38 5.39 6.94 -22.41
N GLY A 39 4.76 6.58 -21.28
CA GLY A 39 5.30 5.64 -20.29
C GLY A 39 6.02 6.32 -19.13
N GLY A 40 6.49 5.52 -18.18
CA GLY A 40 7.08 6.02 -16.93
C GLY A 40 6.03 6.45 -15.89
N ARG A 41 6.51 6.80 -14.69
CA ARG A 41 5.66 7.20 -13.56
C ARG A 41 6.15 8.52 -12.97
N ASP A 42 5.24 9.47 -12.82
CA ASP A 42 5.43 10.73 -12.09
C ASP A 42 4.46 10.78 -10.90
N TYR A 43 4.99 10.45 -9.72
CA TYR A 43 4.22 10.48 -8.48
C TYR A 43 4.03 11.90 -7.94
N ALA A 44 4.85 12.86 -8.32
CA ALA A 44 4.63 14.26 -7.94
C ALA A 44 3.37 14.80 -8.64
N ALA A 45 3.22 14.51 -9.93
CA ALA A 45 2.00 14.81 -10.68
C ALA A 45 0.77 14.07 -10.11
N ALA A 46 0.91 12.80 -9.71
CA ALA A 46 -0.16 12.03 -9.09
C ALA A 46 -0.59 12.59 -7.71
N MET A 47 0.37 12.98 -6.87
CA MET A 47 0.09 13.64 -5.59
C MET A 47 -0.58 15.01 -5.80
N ALA A 48 -0.11 15.80 -6.76
CA ALA A 48 -0.76 17.06 -7.12
C ALA A 48 -2.19 16.86 -7.66
N ARG A 49 -2.44 15.74 -8.36
CA ARG A 49 -3.78 15.34 -8.79
C ARG A 49 -4.68 15.04 -7.60
N ILE A 50 -4.24 14.27 -6.60
CA ILE A 50 -5.01 14.02 -5.37
C ILE A 50 -5.37 15.35 -4.70
N ALA A 51 -4.38 16.23 -4.49
CA ALA A 51 -4.61 17.52 -3.85
C ALA A 51 -5.63 18.38 -4.62
N ARG A 52 -5.56 18.41 -5.95
CA ARG A 52 -6.49 19.15 -6.81
C ARG A 52 -7.90 18.56 -6.78
N GLU A 53 -8.04 17.24 -6.89
CA GLU A 53 -9.34 16.57 -6.92
C GLU A 53 -10.05 16.61 -5.57
N CYS A 54 -9.30 16.55 -4.46
CA CYS A 54 -9.87 16.76 -3.13
C CYS A 54 -10.22 18.24 -2.84
N GLY A 55 -9.53 19.19 -3.47
CA GLY A 55 -9.74 20.62 -3.24
C GLY A 55 -9.68 21.02 -1.76
N ASP A 56 -10.70 21.74 -1.31
CA ASP A 56 -10.85 22.22 0.07
C ASP A 56 -11.53 21.20 1.01
N ALA A 57 -11.63 19.92 0.60
CA ALA A 57 -12.23 18.90 1.45
C ALA A 57 -11.55 18.86 2.84
N PRO A 58 -12.35 18.93 3.93
CA PRO A 58 -11.82 18.85 5.28
C PRO A 58 -11.38 17.43 5.62
N ASP A 59 -11.96 16.42 4.96
CA ASP A 59 -11.58 15.03 5.17
C ASP A 59 -10.24 14.72 4.48
N ARG A 60 -9.21 14.61 5.30
CA ARG A 60 -7.86 14.26 4.85
C ARG A 60 -7.52 12.79 5.06
N ARG A 61 -8.48 11.96 5.52
CA ARG A 61 -8.21 10.55 5.80
C ARG A 61 -7.82 9.80 4.52
N CYS A 62 -6.83 8.94 4.68
CA CYS A 62 -6.43 7.98 3.67
C CYS A 62 -5.82 6.75 4.33
N GLY A 63 -5.67 5.67 3.58
CA GLY A 63 -5.03 4.46 4.06
C GLY A 63 -4.18 3.83 2.97
N PHE A 64 -3.02 3.30 3.33
CA PHE A 64 -2.35 2.34 2.49
C PHE A 64 -2.84 0.94 2.83
N VAL A 65 -3.15 0.15 1.81
CA VAL A 65 -3.56 -1.26 1.95
C VAL A 65 -2.67 -2.13 1.08
N SER A 66 -2.29 -3.30 1.59
CA SER A 66 -1.65 -4.39 0.85
C SER A 66 -2.44 -5.65 1.11
N THR A 67 -2.80 -6.35 0.03
CA THR A 67 -3.42 -7.66 0.08
C THR A 67 -2.45 -8.66 -0.52
N LEU A 68 -1.94 -9.56 0.33
CA LEU A 68 -1.20 -10.73 -0.11
C LEU A 68 -2.17 -11.81 -0.55
N CYS A 69 -1.87 -12.47 -1.67
CA CYS A 69 -2.58 -13.64 -2.16
C CYS A 69 -1.60 -14.81 -2.26
N LEU A 70 -1.81 -15.84 -1.43
CA LEU A 70 -1.12 -17.12 -1.55
C LEU A 70 -2.01 -18.06 -2.37
N ALA A 71 -1.54 -18.45 -3.55
CA ALA A 71 -2.26 -19.32 -4.47
C ALA A 71 -1.52 -20.64 -4.69
N TRP A 72 -2.25 -21.75 -4.70
CA TRP A 72 -1.75 -23.09 -5.00
C TRP A 72 -2.10 -23.52 -6.43
N PRO A 73 -1.36 -24.49 -7.02
CA PRO A 73 -1.63 -24.99 -8.36
C PRO A 73 -3.01 -25.68 -8.53
N ASP A 74 -3.55 -26.23 -7.44
CA ASP A 74 -4.87 -26.88 -7.39
C ASP A 74 -6.05 -25.91 -7.41
N GLY A 75 -5.79 -24.61 -7.21
CA GLY A 75 -6.79 -23.56 -7.22
C GLY A 75 -7.10 -22.98 -5.84
N ASP A 76 -6.56 -23.55 -4.77
CA ASP A 76 -6.72 -22.98 -3.43
C ASP A 76 -6.05 -21.60 -3.34
N VAL A 77 -6.72 -20.68 -2.65
CA VAL A 77 -6.22 -19.31 -2.43
C VAL A 77 -6.47 -18.87 -0.99
N ARG A 78 -5.53 -18.10 -0.44
CA ARG A 78 -5.67 -17.40 0.84
C ARG A 78 -5.24 -15.96 0.71
N PHE A 79 -5.98 -15.07 1.37
CA PHE A 79 -5.72 -13.63 1.35
C PHE A 79 -5.31 -13.13 2.73
N PHE A 80 -4.36 -12.21 2.76
CA PHE A 80 -3.91 -11.54 3.98
C PHE A 80 -3.83 -10.05 3.73
N GLU A 81 -4.67 -9.29 4.41
CA GLU A 81 -4.69 -7.83 4.29
C GLU A 81 -3.87 -7.19 5.40
N GLY A 82 -3.12 -6.17 5.05
CA GLY A 82 -2.55 -5.21 5.98
C GLY A 82 -2.93 -3.80 5.56
N ARG A 83 -3.38 -2.99 6.52
CA ARG A 83 -3.77 -1.60 6.33
C ARG A 83 -3.03 -0.70 7.31
N VAL A 84 -2.68 0.51 6.87
CA VAL A 84 -2.25 1.60 7.75
C VAL A 84 -3.05 2.83 7.41
N ASP A 85 -3.78 3.32 8.41
CA ASP A 85 -4.54 4.55 8.34
C ASP A 85 -3.67 5.78 8.61
N GLY A 86 -4.10 6.91 8.07
CA GLY A 86 -3.40 8.17 8.16
C GLY A 86 -4.14 9.29 7.46
N HIS A 87 -3.38 10.34 7.18
CA HIS A 87 -3.86 11.52 6.47
C HIS A 87 -2.97 11.83 5.28
N TRP A 88 -3.58 12.34 4.21
CA TRP A 88 -2.82 12.86 3.09
C TRP A 88 -2.49 14.34 3.33
N VAL A 89 -1.25 14.72 3.04
CA VAL A 89 -0.72 16.08 3.24
C VAL A 89 -0.26 16.67 1.92
N PHE A 90 -0.46 17.98 1.77
CA PHE A 90 0.05 18.74 0.63
C PHE A 90 0.55 20.11 1.12
N PRO A 91 1.74 20.59 0.71
CA PRO A 91 2.68 19.93 -0.21
C PRO A 91 3.31 18.65 0.39
N PRO A 92 3.76 17.70 -0.46
CA PRO A 92 4.44 16.49 0.00
C PRO A 92 5.74 16.83 0.73
N ARG A 93 6.12 16.01 1.71
CA ARG A 93 7.32 16.22 2.55
C ARG A 93 8.24 15.00 2.54
N GLY A 94 9.54 15.26 2.53
CA GLY A 94 10.59 14.23 2.55
C GLY A 94 10.92 13.64 1.18
N GLY A 95 12.03 12.90 1.10
CA GLY A 95 12.57 12.32 -0.13
C GLY A 95 12.91 10.84 -0.03
N ASN A 96 12.57 10.19 1.09
CA ASN A 96 12.75 8.76 1.26
C ASN A 96 11.56 7.98 0.68
N GLY A 97 11.74 6.68 0.51
CA GLY A 97 10.66 5.78 0.10
C GLY A 97 10.32 5.90 -1.39
N PHE A 98 9.06 5.66 -1.74
CA PHE A 98 8.58 5.65 -3.12
C PHE A 98 7.10 6.02 -3.20
N GLY A 99 6.62 6.27 -4.42
CA GLY A 99 5.19 6.44 -4.67
C GLY A 99 4.62 7.66 -3.93
N PHE A 100 3.56 7.42 -3.16
CA PHE A 100 2.84 8.44 -2.39
C PHE A 100 3.38 8.62 -0.96
N ASP A 101 4.51 8.00 -0.60
CA ASP A 101 5.11 8.13 0.72
C ASP A 101 5.29 9.58 1.19
N PRO A 102 5.71 10.54 0.33
CA PRO A 102 5.83 11.94 0.74
C PRO A 102 4.51 12.64 1.06
N MET A 103 3.36 12.11 0.62
CA MET A 103 2.03 12.66 0.88
C MET A 103 1.31 11.91 2.01
N PHE A 104 1.74 10.71 2.37
CA PHE A 104 1.07 9.92 3.42
C PHE A 104 1.69 10.16 4.79
N GLU A 105 0.90 10.72 5.71
CA GLU A 105 1.22 10.84 7.13
C GLU A 105 0.44 9.79 7.93
N PRO A 106 1.09 8.72 8.45
CA PRO A 106 0.41 7.78 9.34
C PRO A 106 -0.07 8.48 10.61
N GLU A 107 -1.17 7.98 11.19
CA GLU A 107 -1.77 8.54 12.41
C GLU A 107 -0.72 8.80 13.52
N ASP A 108 -0.85 9.96 14.17
CA ASP A 108 -0.12 10.37 15.36
C ASP A 108 1.41 10.49 15.24
N ARG A 109 1.95 10.74 14.04
CA ARG A 109 3.42 10.84 13.83
C ARG A 109 3.97 12.20 13.43
N GLY A 110 3.16 13.11 12.86
CA GLY A 110 3.63 14.43 12.39
C GLY A 110 4.72 14.38 11.30
N ARG A 111 5.01 13.19 10.77
CA ARG A 111 6.03 12.90 9.76
C ARG A 111 5.41 12.01 8.70
N THR A 112 5.62 12.35 7.44
CA THR A 112 5.20 11.50 6.32
C THR A 112 6.09 10.27 6.21
N PHE A 113 5.64 9.21 5.52
CA PHE A 113 6.52 8.10 5.17
C PHE A 113 7.75 8.56 4.36
N GLY A 114 7.62 9.62 3.56
CA GLY A 114 8.75 10.22 2.84
C GLY A 114 9.81 10.86 3.75
N GLN A 115 9.47 11.15 5.01
CA GLN A 115 10.39 11.68 6.03
C GLN A 115 10.96 10.58 6.94
N MET A 116 10.46 9.35 6.86
CA MET A 116 10.91 8.22 7.67
C MET A 116 12.08 7.49 7.02
N THR A 117 12.93 6.88 7.83
CA THR A 117 13.93 5.91 7.36
C THR A 117 13.23 4.63 6.89
N ALA A 118 13.93 3.80 6.11
CA ALA A 118 13.39 2.51 5.68
C ALA A 118 12.99 1.62 6.87
N ALA A 119 13.78 1.59 7.94
CA ALA A 119 13.49 0.80 9.14
C ALA A 119 12.26 1.32 9.90
N GLU A 120 12.15 2.64 10.10
CA GLU A 120 10.97 3.27 10.72
C GLU A 120 9.69 2.94 9.93
N LYS A 121 9.74 3.06 8.60
CA LYS A 121 8.61 2.72 7.72
C LYS A 121 8.28 1.22 7.77
N GLN A 122 9.28 0.34 7.72
CA GLN A 122 9.07 -1.11 7.74
C GLN A 122 8.37 -1.59 9.02
N ALA A 123 8.68 -1.00 10.16
CA ALA A 123 8.03 -1.35 11.42
C ALA A 123 6.52 -1.00 11.46
N LEU A 124 6.04 -0.16 10.54
CA LEU A 124 4.70 0.41 10.60
C LEU A 124 3.82 0.07 9.40
N ASN A 125 4.42 -0.17 8.23
CA ASN A 125 3.67 -0.13 6.98
C ASN A 125 2.69 -1.30 6.78
N HIS A 126 1.74 -1.06 5.89
CA HIS A 126 0.66 -1.96 5.50
C HIS A 126 1.17 -3.33 5.01
N ARG A 127 2.28 -3.34 4.26
CA ARG A 127 2.90 -4.56 3.77
C ARG A 127 3.45 -5.43 4.92
N ALA A 128 4.12 -4.81 5.89
CA ALA A 128 4.63 -5.53 7.06
C ALA A 128 3.48 -6.16 7.88
N ARG A 129 2.35 -5.45 8.02
CA ARG A 129 1.13 -6.00 8.64
C ARG A 129 0.57 -7.20 7.86
N ALA A 130 0.50 -7.11 6.53
CA ALA A 130 0.04 -8.20 5.68
C ALA A 130 0.95 -9.43 5.77
N PHE A 131 2.28 -9.24 5.76
CA PHE A 131 3.25 -10.31 5.94
C PHE A 131 3.21 -10.93 7.34
N ALA A 132 2.95 -10.14 8.39
CA ALA A 132 2.77 -10.67 9.73
C ALA A 132 1.55 -11.59 9.82
N ALA A 133 0.41 -11.19 9.23
CA ALA A 133 -0.79 -12.01 9.16
C ALA A 133 -0.56 -13.30 8.34
N PHE A 134 0.14 -13.21 7.22
CA PHE A 134 0.56 -14.37 6.44
C PHE A 134 1.45 -15.33 7.26
N ALA A 135 2.48 -14.80 7.92
CA ALA A 135 3.41 -15.61 8.70
C ALA A 135 2.72 -16.31 9.87
N GLU A 136 1.82 -15.63 10.57
CA GLU A 136 0.97 -16.22 11.61
C GLU A 136 0.20 -17.43 11.08
N ALA A 137 -0.52 -17.26 9.98
CA ALA A 137 -1.48 -18.23 9.49
C ALA A 137 -0.84 -19.40 8.71
N CYS A 138 0.35 -19.20 8.14
CA CYS A 138 0.94 -20.15 7.19
C CYS A 138 2.33 -20.67 7.59
N LEU A 139 3.06 -19.99 8.47
CA LEU A 139 4.46 -20.34 8.78
C LEU A 139 4.69 -20.73 10.24
N ARG A 140 3.80 -20.34 11.16
CA ARG A 140 3.94 -20.79 12.56
C ARG A 140 3.67 -22.30 12.65
N PRO A 141 4.52 -23.05 13.37
CA PRO A 141 4.21 -24.44 13.67
C PRO A 141 2.90 -24.46 14.46
N THR A 142 1.92 -25.21 13.98
CA THR A 142 0.80 -25.61 14.83
C THR A 142 1.42 -26.30 16.04
N SER A 143 1.07 -25.87 17.25
CA SER A 143 1.47 -26.59 18.47
C SER A 143 1.10 -28.06 18.24
N ALA A 144 2.11 -28.93 18.17
CA ALA A 144 1.89 -30.35 17.92
C ALA A 144 1.03 -30.92 19.05
N GLU A 145 -0.10 -31.54 18.70
CA GLU A 145 -0.74 -32.56 19.53
C GLU A 145 0.09 -33.85 19.51
#